data_AF-A0A173GNF1-F1
#
_entry.id   AF-A0A173GNF1-F1
#
_cell.length_a   1.000
_cell.length_b   1.000
_cell.length_c   1.000
_cell.angle_alpha   90.00
_cell.angle_beta   90.00
_cell.angle_gamma   90.00
#
_symmetry.space_group_name_H-M   'P 1'
#
loop_
_entity.id
_entity.type
_entity.pdbx_description
1 polymer ?
#
loop_
_entity_poly.entity_id
_entity_poly.type
_entity_poly.pdbx_seq_one_letter_code
_entity_poly.pdbx_strand_id
1 'polypeptide(L)'
;MVSPSEPLHKQAWHLVVAIASGRHALSKLVPLTLWLADAVLCGLVIWKIPYTEIDWVAYMQQVEQFVAGQRDYSKMEGGTGPLVYPAAHVYTYTGLYYLTDRGRDILFAQQLFAVLYMATLAVVMLCYWKAKVPPYIFPLLILSKRLHSVFILRCFNDCFAAFFLWLAIFCFQNRQWTLGCLAYSWGLGIKMSLLLSLPAVAIVLFLGRGFGGSLRLASLMAQMQVAMAIPFLSTNWRAYLGRAFELSRRFKFEWTVNWRMMGEEVFLSKQFALTLLLLHALVLLIFITARWLQPADRSLASLIGPMLRGKSPFITRSDELRVSSRVNPEYVMTTILSANVIGLLFARSLHYQFYAYLAWATPYLLWRAWPYAAVVYLLWAVQEAAWNTFPSTDLSSTAAVNVLLITVVMVYFGTSNSTKEKKAKRT
;
A
#
# COMPACT_ATOMS: atom_id res chain seq x y z
N MET A 1 -23.30 -30.51 -16.46
CA MET A 1 -24.23 -31.43 -15.76
C MET A 1 -23.40 -32.60 -15.25
N VAL A 2 -23.37 -32.82 -13.95
CA VAL A 2 -22.59 -33.90 -13.32
C VAL A 2 -23.36 -35.21 -13.50
N SER A 3 -22.68 -36.29 -13.92
CA SER A 3 -23.27 -37.62 -14.06
C SER A 3 -23.76 -38.14 -12.69
N PRO A 4 -24.96 -38.70 -12.56
CA PRO A 4 -25.50 -39.19 -11.28
C PRO A 4 -24.69 -40.32 -10.61
N SER A 5 -23.66 -40.85 -11.27
CA SER A 5 -22.86 -42.00 -10.83
C SER A 5 -21.52 -41.65 -10.16
N GLU A 6 -21.21 -40.36 -9.96
CA GLU A 6 -19.91 -39.96 -9.43
C GLU A 6 -19.87 -40.05 -7.89
N PRO A 7 -18.81 -40.60 -7.26
CA PRO A 7 -18.70 -40.67 -5.80
C PRO A 7 -18.84 -39.30 -5.11
N LEU A 8 -19.51 -39.26 -3.95
CA LEU A 8 -19.80 -38.02 -3.18
C LEU A 8 -18.56 -37.14 -2.94
N HIS A 9 -17.40 -37.73 -2.65
CA HIS A 9 -16.16 -36.98 -2.42
C HIS A 9 -15.69 -36.22 -3.68
N LYS A 10 -15.89 -36.78 -4.88
CA LYS A 10 -15.57 -36.11 -6.15
C LYS A 10 -16.55 -34.99 -6.45
N GLN A 11 -17.84 -35.21 -6.18
CA GLN A 11 -18.86 -34.17 -6.30
C GLN A 11 -18.56 -32.98 -5.36
N ALA A 12 -18.20 -33.27 -4.10
CA ALA A 12 -17.79 -32.27 -3.13
C ALA A 12 -16.53 -31.52 -3.58
N TRP A 13 -15.52 -32.23 -4.07
CA TRP A 13 -14.32 -31.63 -4.64
C TRP A 13 -14.63 -30.71 -5.83
N HIS A 14 -15.46 -31.15 -6.77
CA HIS A 14 -15.89 -30.34 -7.90
C HIS A 14 -16.63 -29.08 -7.48
N LEU A 15 -17.50 -29.18 -6.46
CA LEU A 15 -18.18 -28.02 -5.88
C LEU A 15 -17.19 -27.04 -5.25
N VAL A 16 -16.25 -27.52 -4.41
CA VAL A 16 -15.21 -26.68 -3.78
C VAL A 16 -14.37 -25.98 -4.84
N VAL A 17 -13.90 -26.71 -5.85
CA VAL A 17 -13.12 -26.14 -6.96
C VAL A 17 -13.95 -25.12 -7.74
N ALA A 18 -15.23 -25.38 -7.99
CA ALA A 18 -16.11 -24.44 -8.67
C ALA A 18 -16.31 -23.14 -7.85
N ILE A 19 -16.50 -23.24 -6.53
CA ILE A 19 -16.59 -22.09 -5.63
C ILE A 19 -15.28 -21.32 -5.59
N ALA A 20 -14.15 -22.01 -5.37
CA ALA A 20 -12.83 -21.42 -5.27
C ALA A 20 -12.41 -20.71 -6.58
N SER A 21 -12.78 -21.27 -7.74
CA SER A 21 -12.47 -20.69 -9.06
C SER A 21 -13.43 -19.60 -9.52
N GLY A 22 -14.47 -19.27 -8.75
CA GLY A 22 -15.44 -18.23 -9.15
C GLY A 22 -16.52 -18.72 -10.13
N ARG A 23 -16.60 -20.03 -10.38
CA ARG A 23 -17.54 -20.65 -11.34
C ARG A 23 -18.89 -21.03 -10.73
N HIS A 24 -19.07 -20.84 -9.42
CA HIS A 24 -20.30 -21.17 -8.71
C HIS A 24 -20.94 -19.91 -8.10
N ALA A 25 -22.26 -19.87 -7.92
CA ALA A 25 -22.95 -18.70 -7.36
C ALA A 25 -22.46 -18.36 -5.92
N LEU A 26 -22.14 -19.39 -5.13
CA LEU A 26 -21.62 -19.24 -3.76
C LEU A 26 -20.23 -18.56 -3.71
N SER A 27 -19.50 -18.48 -4.82
CA SER A 27 -18.23 -17.74 -4.88
C SER A 27 -18.36 -16.28 -4.45
N LYS A 28 -19.54 -15.67 -4.61
CA LYS A 28 -19.84 -14.30 -4.18
C LYS A 28 -19.87 -14.13 -2.67
N LEU A 29 -20.09 -15.22 -1.92
CA LEU A 29 -20.15 -15.19 -0.46
C LEU A 29 -18.77 -15.32 0.18
N VAL A 30 -17.76 -15.83 -0.54
CA VAL A 30 -16.41 -16.07 -0.02
C VAL A 30 -15.80 -14.83 0.66
N PRO A 31 -15.81 -13.62 0.05
CA PRO A 31 -15.26 -12.44 0.71
C PRO A 31 -15.99 -12.10 2.01
N LEU A 32 -17.33 -12.16 2.02
CA LEU A 32 -18.14 -11.87 3.19
C LEU A 32 -17.89 -12.87 4.32
N THR A 33 -17.83 -14.17 4.00
CA THR A 33 -17.55 -15.21 5.00
C THR A 33 -16.16 -15.07 5.61
N LEU A 34 -15.15 -14.75 4.79
CA LEU A 34 -13.79 -14.54 5.27
C LEU A 34 -13.69 -13.27 6.12
N TRP A 35 -14.37 -12.19 5.73
CA TRP A 35 -14.43 -10.96 6.51
C TRP A 35 -15.08 -11.19 7.89
N LEU A 36 -16.18 -11.95 7.96
CA LEU A 36 -16.80 -12.30 9.25
C LEU A 36 -15.90 -13.21 10.10
N ALA A 37 -15.24 -14.19 9.48
CA ALA A 37 -14.29 -15.07 10.18
C ALA A 37 -13.12 -14.26 10.77
N ASP A 38 -12.62 -13.27 10.04
CA ASP A 38 -11.52 -12.44 10.48
C ASP A 38 -11.93 -11.44 11.58
N ALA A 39 -13.18 -10.97 11.57
CA ALA A 39 -13.73 -10.20 12.69
C ALA A 39 -13.72 -11.01 14.00
N VAL A 40 -14.10 -12.30 13.93
CA VAL A 40 -13.99 -13.22 15.06
C VAL A 40 -12.53 -13.42 15.46
N LEU A 41 -11.63 -13.60 14.49
CA LEU A 41 -10.19 -13.72 14.77
C LEU A 41 -9.64 -12.48 15.47
N CYS A 42 -10.01 -11.27 15.05
CA CYS A 42 -9.63 -10.02 15.70
C CYS A 42 -10.09 -9.98 17.16
N GLY A 43 -11.34 -10.38 17.44
CA GLY A 43 -11.86 -10.48 18.80
C GLY A 43 -11.09 -11.50 19.64
N LEU A 44 -10.77 -12.67 19.07
CA LEU A 44 -9.95 -13.69 19.73
C LEU A 44 -8.53 -13.22 20.00
N VAL A 45 -7.91 -12.48 19.07
CA VAL A 45 -6.56 -11.90 19.25
C VAL A 45 -6.56 -10.90 20.40
N ILE A 46 -7.54 -9.97 20.46
CA ILE A 46 -7.67 -9.02 21.58
C ILE A 46 -7.86 -9.77 22.91
N TRP A 47 -8.68 -10.82 22.90
CA TRP A 47 -8.97 -11.58 24.12
C TRP A 47 -7.78 -12.43 24.61
N LYS A 48 -7.00 -13.02 23.69
CA LYS A 48 -6.00 -14.05 24.04
C LYS A 48 -4.56 -13.58 24.02
N ILE A 49 -4.23 -12.53 23.26
CA ILE A 49 -2.85 -12.12 23.03
C ILE A 49 -2.61 -10.76 23.69
N PRO A 50 -1.60 -10.64 24.56
CA PRO A 50 -1.33 -9.37 25.24
C PRO A 50 -0.88 -8.30 24.25
N TYR A 51 -1.30 -7.07 24.52
CA TYR A 51 -0.80 -5.88 23.86
C TYR A 51 0.72 -5.77 23.99
N THR A 52 1.39 -5.30 22.94
CA THR A 52 2.85 -5.07 22.93
C THR A 52 3.12 -3.61 22.57
N GLU A 53 3.53 -2.83 23.58
CA GLU A 53 3.91 -1.43 23.40
C GLU A 53 5.18 -1.32 22.53
N ILE A 54 5.12 -0.45 21.52
CA ILE A 54 6.30 -0.02 20.77
C ILE A 54 6.27 1.50 20.61
N ASP A 55 5.22 2.05 19.99
CA ASP A 55 5.17 3.47 19.64
C ASP A 55 3.89 4.19 20.10
N TRP A 56 2.86 3.48 20.58
CA TRP A 56 1.58 4.11 20.95
C TRP A 56 1.75 5.18 22.01
N VAL A 57 2.49 4.88 23.08
CA VAL A 57 2.78 5.84 24.15
C VAL A 57 3.54 7.05 23.59
N ALA A 58 4.52 6.82 22.70
CA ALA A 58 5.26 7.92 22.07
C ALA A 58 4.35 8.80 21.20
N TYR A 59 3.40 8.21 20.45
CA TYR A 59 2.40 8.97 19.70
C TYR A 59 1.54 9.83 20.62
N MET A 60 1.07 9.28 21.75
CA MET A 60 0.24 10.02 22.72
C MET A 60 1.02 11.17 23.37
N GLN A 61 2.30 10.98 23.71
CA GLN A 61 3.17 12.03 24.25
C GLN A 61 3.40 13.17 23.25
N GLN A 62 3.63 12.85 21.98
CA GLN A 62 3.79 13.85 20.91
C GLN A 62 2.50 14.65 20.69
N VAL A 63 1.34 13.98 20.75
CA VAL A 63 0.03 14.62 20.64
C VAL A 63 -0.30 15.48 21.86
N GLU A 64 0.06 15.05 23.07
CA GLU A 64 -0.14 15.84 24.28
C GLU A 64 0.57 17.19 24.20
N GLN A 65 1.79 17.22 23.66
CA GLN A 65 2.51 18.48 23.41
C GLN A 65 1.78 19.37 22.40
N PHE A 66 1.23 18.78 21.33
CA PHE A 66 0.39 19.52 20.39
C PHE A 66 -0.87 20.09 21.06
N VAL A 67 -1.56 19.29 21.88
CA VAL A 67 -2.74 19.72 22.65
C VAL A 67 -2.37 20.85 23.61
N ALA A 68 -1.18 20.82 24.21
CA ALA A 68 -0.65 21.89 25.07
C ALA A 68 -0.21 23.16 24.31
N GLY A 69 -0.38 23.22 22.99
CA GLY A 69 -0.09 24.40 22.17
C GLY A 69 1.24 24.36 21.41
N GLN A 70 2.02 23.27 21.49
CA GLN A 70 3.25 23.15 20.72
C GLN A 70 2.96 23.07 19.22
N ARG A 71 3.68 23.86 18.43
CA ARG A 71 3.61 23.87 16.95
C ARG A 71 4.99 23.79 16.29
N ASP A 72 6.07 23.82 17.07
CA ASP A 72 7.42 23.61 16.56
C ASP A 72 7.79 22.13 16.63
N TYR A 73 7.86 21.47 15.48
CA TYR A 73 8.27 20.07 15.33
C TYR A 73 9.65 19.75 15.90
N SER A 74 10.55 20.74 16.03
CA SER A 74 11.87 20.53 16.65
C SER A 74 11.77 20.23 18.16
N LYS A 75 10.64 20.56 18.78
CA LYS A 75 10.37 20.40 20.21
C LYS A 75 9.34 19.30 20.51
N MET A 76 8.87 18.57 19.49
CA MET A 76 7.86 17.53 19.63
C MET A 76 8.51 16.15 19.60
N GLU A 77 8.54 15.47 20.75
CA GLU A 77 9.18 14.14 20.88
C GLU A 77 8.47 13.24 21.89
N GLY A 78 8.59 11.93 21.71
CA GLY A 78 8.11 10.93 22.66
C GLY A 78 9.23 9.97 23.04
N GLY A 79 8.91 8.93 23.81
CA GLY A 79 9.88 7.94 24.28
C GLY A 79 10.67 7.22 23.16
N THR A 80 10.11 7.16 21.94
CA THR A 80 10.78 6.58 20.75
C THR A 80 11.43 7.61 19.83
N GLY A 81 11.51 8.87 20.28
CA GLY A 81 12.21 9.97 19.61
C GLY A 81 11.29 11.04 19.04
N PRO A 82 11.81 11.90 18.14
CA PRO A 82 11.08 13.05 17.62
C PRO A 82 9.89 12.64 16.75
N LEU A 83 8.90 13.54 16.68
CA LEU A 83 7.80 13.44 15.74
C LEU A 83 8.35 13.59 14.30
N VAL A 84 8.24 12.52 13.51
CA VAL A 84 8.68 12.47 12.11
C VAL A 84 7.54 12.24 11.12
N TYR A 85 6.30 12.41 11.57
CA TYR A 85 5.12 12.20 10.75
C TYR A 85 4.50 13.53 10.32
N PRO A 86 3.97 13.65 9.09
CA PRO A 86 3.35 14.89 8.66
C PRO A 86 2.06 15.20 9.43
N ALA A 87 1.52 16.40 9.21
CA ALA A 87 0.48 17.00 10.04
C ALA A 87 -0.78 16.13 10.26
N ALA A 88 -1.20 15.32 9.28
CA ALA A 88 -2.41 14.52 9.42
C ALA A 88 -2.27 13.40 10.45
N HIS A 89 -1.05 12.94 10.75
CA HIS A 89 -0.80 12.06 11.90
C HIS A 89 -1.22 12.74 13.20
N VAL A 90 -0.77 13.98 13.43
CA VAL A 90 -1.08 14.74 14.65
C VAL A 90 -2.59 14.90 14.81
N TYR A 91 -3.32 15.27 13.75
CA TYR A 91 -4.77 15.42 13.81
C TYR A 91 -5.50 14.09 14.04
N THR A 92 -5.10 13.03 13.34
CA THR A 92 -5.70 11.70 13.49
C THR A 92 -5.51 11.18 14.91
N TYR A 93 -4.29 11.28 15.43
CA TYR A 93 -3.97 10.82 16.79
C TYR A 93 -4.47 11.76 17.89
N THR A 94 -4.76 13.04 17.60
CA THR A 94 -5.49 13.92 18.54
C THR A 94 -6.91 13.40 18.78
N GLY A 95 -7.59 12.91 17.73
CA GLY A 95 -8.89 12.25 17.90
C GLY A 95 -8.79 11.01 18.78
N LEU A 96 -7.80 10.15 18.54
CA LEU A 96 -7.55 8.97 19.36
C LEU A 96 -7.22 9.32 20.81
N TYR A 97 -6.35 10.31 21.03
CA TYR A 97 -5.97 10.79 22.36
C TYR A 97 -7.20 11.13 23.21
N TYR A 98 -8.19 11.86 22.66
CA TYR A 98 -9.40 12.17 23.42
C TYR A 98 -10.34 10.97 23.60
N LEU A 99 -10.40 10.06 22.63
CA LEU A 99 -11.24 8.87 22.69
C LEU A 99 -10.76 7.83 23.70
N THR A 100 -9.45 7.71 23.91
CA THR A 100 -8.84 6.60 24.67
C THR A 100 -8.28 7.05 26.02
N ASP A 101 -8.93 7.98 26.70
CA ASP A 101 -8.44 8.60 27.96
C ASP A 101 -6.96 9.01 27.87
N ARG A 102 -6.64 9.88 26.92
CA ARG A 102 -5.27 10.37 26.65
C ARG A 102 -4.27 9.27 26.29
N GLY A 103 -4.79 8.14 25.80
CA GLY A 103 -3.99 6.97 25.43
C GLY A 103 -3.89 5.88 26.49
N ARG A 104 -4.53 6.02 27.65
CA ARG A 104 -4.49 5.05 28.75
C ARG A 104 -5.43 3.87 28.57
N ASP A 105 -6.56 4.07 27.88
CA ASP A 105 -7.47 2.98 27.54
C ASP A 105 -6.95 2.19 26.33
N ILE A 106 -6.00 1.30 26.60
CA ILE A 106 -5.37 0.46 25.59
C ILE A 106 -6.39 -0.51 24.98
N LEU A 107 -7.31 -1.06 25.77
CA LEU A 107 -8.30 -2.00 25.25
C LEU A 107 -9.18 -1.32 24.20
N PHE A 108 -9.66 -0.11 24.48
CA PHE A 108 -10.44 0.64 23.52
C PHE A 108 -9.60 1.04 22.29
N ALA A 109 -8.32 1.38 22.46
CA ALA A 109 -7.42 1.58 21.33
C ALA A 109 -7.32 0.33 20.45
N GLN A 110 -7.13 -0.87 21.02
CA GLN A 110 -7.08 -2.12 20.25
C GLN A 110 -8.39 -2.38 19.50
N GLN A 111 -9.54 -2.07 20.10
CA GLN A 111 -10.85 -2.19 19.44
C GLN A 111 -10.97 -1.22 18.25
N LEU A 112 -10.55 0.04 18.42
CA LEU A 112 -10.52 1.02 17.33
C LEU A 112 -9.61 0.57 16.18
N PHE A 113 -8.43 0.00 16.49
CA PHE A 113 -7.53 -0.54 15.48
C PHE A 113 -8.04 -1.83 14.84
N ALA A 114 -8.81 -2.66 15.55
CA ALA A 114 -9.51 -3.80 14.95
C ALA A 114 -10.62 -3.34 14.00
N VAL A 115 -11.38 -2.30 14.35
CA VAL A 115 -12.36 -1.68 13.45
C VAL A 115 -11.66 -1.12 12.21
N LEU A 116 -10.54 -0.43 12.38
CA LEU A 116 -9.71 0.07 11.27
C LEU A 116 -9.19 -1.07 10.39
N TYR A 117 -8.72 -2.17 10.99
CA TYR A 117 -8.29 -3.37 10.28
C TYR A 117 -9.43 -3.95 9.43
N MET A 118 -10.60 -4.19 10.04
CA MET A 118 -11.76 -4.75 9.34
C MET A 118 -12.27 -3.83 8.23
N ALA A 119 -12.27 -2.50 8.46
CA ALA A 119 -12.61 -1.52 7.43
C ALA A 119 -11.60 -1.54 6.28
N THR A 120 -10.30 -1.63 6.59
CA THR A 120 -9.26 -1.73 5.55
C THR A 120 -9.39 -3.03 4.76
N LEU A 121 -9.60 -4.16 5.43
CA LEU A 121 -9.80 -5.46 4.80
C LEU A 121 -11.03 -5.44 3.87
N ALA A 122 -12.13 -4.81 4.28
CA ALA A 122 -13.30 -4.65 3.41
C ALA A 122 -12.96 -3.89 2.12
N VAL A 123 -12.24 -2.77 2.24
CA VAL A 123 -11.78 -1.98 1.08
C VAL A 123 -10.84 -2.80 0.20
N VAL A 124 -9.91 -3.56 0.77
CA VAL A 124 -9.01 -4.47 0.06
C VAL A 124 -9.80 -5.51 -0.72
N MET A 125 -10.74 -6.20 -0.07
CA MET A 125 -11.58 -7.22 -0.70
C MET A 125 -12.44 -6.64 -1.83
N LEU A 126 -12.95 -5.41 -1.67
CA LEU A 126 -13.66 -4.69 -2.73
C LEU A 126 -12.75 -4.34 -3.91
N CYS A 127 -11.50 -3.94 -3.65
CA CYS A 127 -10.50 -3.70 -4.69
C CYS A 127 -10.17 -4.97 -5.48
N TYR A 128 -9.98 -6.09 -4.78
CA TYR A 128 -9.75 -7.41 -5.36
C TYR A 128 -10.94 -7.85 -6.21
N TRP A 129 -12.16 -7.68 -5.71
CA TRP A 129 -13.38 -8.00 -6.44
C TRP A 129 -13.49 -7.18 -7.73
N LYS A 130 -13.24 -5.87 -7.67
CA LYS A 130 -13.23 -4.99 -8.85
C LYS A 130 -12.16 -5.36 -9.87
N ALA A 131 -10.99 -5.81 -9.40
CA ALA A 131 -9.92 -6.31 -10.25
C ALA A 131 -10.12 -7.76 -10.71
N LYS A 132 -11.31 -8.34 -10.44
CA LYS A 132 -11.71 -9.69 -10.87
C LYS A 132 -10.77 -10.79 -10.38
N VAL A 133 -10.21 -10.61 -9.18
CA VAL A 133 -9.38 -11.63 -8.54
C VAL A 133 -10.28 -12.83 -8.17
N PRO A 134 -9.86 -14.08 -8.45
CA PRO A 134 -10.65 -15.25 -8.16
C PRO A 134 -10.73 -15.53 -6.65
N PRO A 135 -11.83 -16.14 -6.17
CA PRO A 135 -12.05 -16.39 -4.74
C PRO A 135 -10.93 -17.16 -4.03
N TYR A 136 -10.23 -18.06 -4.72
CA TYR A 136 -9.12 -18.83 -4.13
C TYR A 136 -7.93 -17.96 -3.68
N ILE A 137 -7.87 -16.67 -4.03
CA ILE A 137 -6.82 -15.76 -3.52
C ILE A 137 -7.24 -15.09 -2.20
N PHE A 138 -8.54 -14.92 -1.95
CA PHE A 138 -9.06 -14.18 -0.79
C PHE A 138 -8.64 -14.75 0.57
N PRO A 139 -8.48 -16.08 0.78
CA PRO A 139 -7.96 -16.60 2.04
C PRO A 139 -6.61 -15.98 2.46
N LEU A 140 -5.72 -15.67 1.51
CA LEU A 140 -4.42 -15.05 1.79
C LEU A 140 -4.53 -13.64 2.40
N LEU A 141 -5.71 -13.01 2.35
CA LEU A 141 -5.94 -11.67 2.89
C LEU A 141 -6.16 -11.66 4.40
N ILE A 142 -6.52 -12.81 4.99
CA ILE A 142 -6.83 -12.92 6.43
C ILE A 142 -5.80 -13.76 7.20
N LEU A 143 -4.89 -14.43 6.50
CA LEU A 143 -3.96 -15.39 7.13
C LEU A 143 -2.69 -14.75 7.73
N SER A 144 -2.50 -13.44 7.59
CA SER A 144 -1.27 -12.79 8.06
C SER A 144 -1.27 -12.56 9.57
N LYS A 145 -0.41 -13.28 10.29
CA LYS A 145 -0.15 -13.04 11.71
C LYS A 145 0.48 -11.67 11.93
N ARG A 146 1.44 -11.29 11.07
CA ARG A 146 2.16 -10.03 11.23
C ARG A 146 1.21 -8.84 11.07
N LEU A 147 0.29 -8.88 10.12
CA LEU A 147 -0.63 -7.78 9.85
C LEU A 147 -1.61 -7.55 11.01
N HIS A 148 -2.20 -8.61 11.55
CA HIS A 148 -3.01 -8.54 12.78
C HIS A 148 -2.23 -7.91 13.93
N SER A 149 -0.97 -8.31 14.09
CA SER A 149 -0.11 -7.78 15.14
C SER A 149 0.26 -6.30 14.94
N VAL A 150 0.42 -5.84 13.70
CA VAL A 150 0.69 -4.43 13.36
C VAL A 150 -0.51 -3.54 13.70
N PHE A 151 -1.73 -3.97 13.35
CA PHE A 151 -2.95 -3.22 13.64
C PHE A 151 -3.33 -3.31 15.11
N ILE A 152 -3.60 -4.52 15.61
CA ILE A 152 -4.39 -4.74 16.83
C ILE A 152 -3.50 -4.81 18.07
N LEU A 153 -2.27 -5.31 17.95
CA LEU A 153 -1.38 -5.53 19.10
C LEU A 153 -0.33 -4.44 19.30
N ARG A 154 -0.14 -3.57 18.30
CA ARG A 154 0.86 -2.49 18.31
C ARG A 154 0.30 -1.10 18.02
N CYS A 155 -0.92 -1.01 17.47
CA CYS A 155 -1.60 0.26 17.19
C CYS A 155 -0.74 1.24 16.35
N PHE A 156 -0.05 0.72 15.34
CA PHE A 156 0.92 1.51 14.57
C PHE A 156 0.26 2.54 13.64
N ASN A 157 0.93 3.69 13.46
CA ASN A 157 0.51 4.75 12.54
C ASN A 157 0.33 4.26 11.09
N ASP A 158 1.10 3.26 10.67
CA ASP A 158 1.01 2.65 9.34
C ASP A 158 -0.38 2.13 8.98
N CYS A 159 -1.19 1.77 9.97
CA CYS A 159 -2.53 1.23 9.77
C CYS A 159 -3.45 2.26 9.09
N PHE A 160 -3.42 3.51 9.55
CA PHE A 160 -4.19 4.59 8.94
C PHE A 160 -3.66 4.93 7.54
N ALA A 161 -2.34 5.02 7.38
CA ALA A 161 -1.73 5.27 6.08
C ALA A 161 -2.08 4.17 5.05
N ALA A 162 -2.04 2.90 5.46
CA ALA A 162 -2.45 1.77 4.63
C ALA A 162 -3.95 1.82 4.30
N PHE A 163 -4.82 2.13 5.25
CA PHE A 163 -6.26 2.33 5.01
C PHE A 163 -6.50 3.37 3.92
N PHE A 164 -5.89 4.55 4.04
CA PHE A 164 -6.07 5.63 3.07
C PHE A 164 -5.45 5.32 1.70
N LEU A 165 -4.35 4.56 1.64
CA LEU A 165 -3.81 4.04 0.38
C LEU A 165 -4.82 3.12 -0.33
N TRP A 166 -5.39 2.16 0.39
CA TRP A 166 -6.38 1.23 -0.16
C TRP A 166 -7.69 1.94 -0.55
N LEU A 167 -8.13 2.90 0.26
CA LEU A 167 -9.29 3.74 -0.05
C LEU A 167 -9.06 4.57 -1.32
N ALA A 168 -7.86 5.14 -1.49
CA ALA A 168 -7.51 5.86 -2.71
C ALA A 168 -7.55 4.94 -3.94
N ILE A 169 -6.97 3.74 -3.85
CA ILE A 169 -7.03 2.72 -4.92
C ILE A 169 -8.49 2.42 -5.26
N PHE A 170 -9.34 2.15 -4.26
CA PHE A 170 -10.76 1.88 -4.47
C PHE A 170 -11.46 3.05 -5.19
N CYS A 171 -11.26 4.28 -4.72
CA CYS A 171 -11.83 5.49 -5.35
C CYS A 171 -11.37 5.63 -6.81
N PHE A 172 -10.08 5.42 -7.10
CA PHE A 172 -9.55 5.46 -8.46
C PHE A 172 -10.11 4.34 -9.36
N GLN A 173 -10.29 3.13 -8.84
CA GLN A 173 -10.97 2.05 -9.57
C GLN A 173 -12.44 2.39 -9.90
N ASN A 174 -13.09 3.22 -9.06
CA ASN A 174 -14.44 3.75 -9.28
C ASN A 174 -14.47 5.06 -10.09
N ARG A 175 -13.31 5.57 -10.56
CA ARG A 175 -13.19 6.88 -11.21
C ARG A 175 -13.67 8.05 -10.34
N GLN A 176 -13.66 7.90 -9.02
CA GLN A 176 -13.91 8.97 -8.05
C GLN A 176 -12.60 9.72 -7.76
N TRP A 177 -12.08 10.41 -8.78
CA TRP A 177 -10.71 10.94 -8.78
C TRP A 177 -10.45 11.94 -7.65
N THR A 178 -11.37 12.86 -7.41
CA THR A 178 -11.26 13.84 -6.32
C THR A 178 -11.17 13.16 -4.96
N LEU A 179 -12.10 12.24 -4.66
CA LEU A 179 -12.09 11.50 -3.39
C LEU A 179 -10.83 10.63 -3.25
N GLY A 180 -10.38 10.00 -4.34
CA GLY A 180 -9.13 9.24 -4.33
C GLY A 180 -7.90 10.11 -4.05
N CYS A 181 -7.81 11.31 -4.64
CA CYS A 181 -6.75 12.27 -4.38
C CYS A 181 -6.77 12.79 -2.93
N LEU A 182 -7.95 13.09 -2.39
CA LEU A 182 -8.10 13.54 -1.01
C LEU A 182 -7.73 12.43 -0.02
N ALA A 183 -8.21 11.20 -0.23
CA ALA A 183 -7.86 10.04 0.59
C ALA A 183 -6.35 9.78 0.54
N TYR A 184 -5.76 9.76 -0.67
CA TYR A 184 -4.32 9.56 -0.84
C TYR A 184 -3.50 10.65 -0.15
N SER A 185 -3.91 11.91 -0.30
CA SER A 185 -3.23 13.05 0.32
C SER A 185 -3.32 12.95 1.84
N TRP A 186 -4.47 12.60 2.42
CA TRP A 186 -4.58 12.39 3.87
C TRP A 186 -3.64 11.25 4.35
N GLY A 187 -3.62 10.12 3.64
CA GLY A 187 -2.69 9.02 3.93
C GLY A 187 -1.21 9.44 3.86
N LEU A 188 -0.85 10.24 2.86
CA LEU A 188 0.50 10.80 2.74
C LEU A 188 0.81 11.76 3.90
N GLY A 189 -0.19 12.53 4.34
CA GLY A 189 -0.12 13.39 5.51
C GLY A 189 -0.01 12.62 6.84
N ILE A 190 -0.35 11.33 6.86
CA ILE A 190 -0.16 10.45 8.03
C ILE A 190 1.24 9.84 8.01
N LYS A 191 1.68 9.35 6.85
CA LYS A 191 3.00 8.75 6.70
C LYS A 191 3.56 8.93 5.29
N MET A 192 4.80 9.42 5.24
CA MET A 192 5.51 9.66 3.99
C MET A 192 5.77 8.41 3.14
N SER A 193 5.59 7.19 3.69
CA SER A 193 5.70 5.93 2.94
C SER A 193 4.80 5.90 1.70
N LEU A 194 3.70 6.66 1.68
CA LEU A 194 2.88 6.75 0.47
C LEU A 194 3.61 7.43 -0.70
N LEU A 195 4.70 8.17 -0.49
CA LEU A 195 5.54 8.68 -1.58
C LEU A 195 6.02 7.57 -2.54
N LEU A 196 6.17 6.34 -2.05
CA LEU A 196 6.54 5.18 -2.89
C LEU A 196 5.52 4.93 -4.01
N SER A 197 4.24 5.25 -3.78
CA SER A 197 3.15 5.08 -4.74
C SER A 197 2.89 6.34 -5.60
N LEU A 198 3.49 7.48 -5.27
CA LEU A 198 3.15 8.78 -5.88
C LEU A 198 3.42 8.83 -7.38
N PRO A 199 4.53 8.27 -7.91
CA PRO A 199 4.75 8.22 -9.36
C PRO A 199 3.63 7.50 -10.10
N ALA A 200 3.15 6.37 -9.56
CA ALA A 200 2.05 5.62 -10.15
C ALA A 200 0.70 6.37 -10.05
N VAL A 201 0.42 7.03 -8.92
CA VAL A 201 -0.78 7.86 -8.78
C VAL A 201 -0.78 8.99 -9.81
N ALA A 202 0.35 9.66 -10.02
CA ALA A 202 0.46 10.70 -11.05
C ALA A 202 0.14 10.17 -12.45
N ILE A 203 0.65 8.99 -12.81
CA ILE A 203 0.35 8.34 -14.10
C ILE A 203 -1.13 7.93 -14.21
N VAL A 204 -1.70 7.34 -13.17
CA VAL A 204 -3.12 6.95 -13.13
C VAL A 204 -4.02 8.16 -13.33
N LEU A 205 -3.72 9.28 -12.66
CA LEU A 205 -4.46 10.53 -12.83
C LEU A 205 -4.27 11.09 -14.24
N PHE A 206 -3.02 11.19 -14.72
CA PHE A 206 -2.70 11.68 -16.06
C PHE A 206 -3.47 10.94 -17.16
N LEU A 207 -3.49 9.61 -17.11
CA LEU A 207 -4.20 8.80 -18.10
C LEU A 207 -5.72 8.79 -17.86
N GLY A 208 -6.16 8.86 -16.60
CA GLY A 208 -7.57 8.79 -16.23
C GLY A 208 -8.33 10.10 -16.45
N ARG A 209 -7.65 11.25 -16.27
CA ARG A 209 -8.24 12.61 -16.25
C ARG A 209 -7.64 13.59 -17.24
N GLY A 210 -6.64 13.17 -18.02
CA GLY A 210 -5.92 14.04 -18.92
C GLY A 210 -5.02 15.03 -18.18
N PHE A 211 -4.24 15.80 -18.94
CA PHE A 211 -3.23 16.70 -18.40
C PHE A 211 -3.84 17.79 -17.48
N GLY A 212 -4.82 18.54 -17.98
CA GLY A 212 -5.43 19.64 -17.22
C GLY A 212 -6.22 19.16 -16.00
N GLY A 213 -6.93 18.02 -16.12
CA GLY A 213 -7.65 17.42 -15.00
C GLY A 213 -6.70 16.98 -13.89
N SER A 214 -5.56 16.39 -14.26
CA SER A 214 -4.52 16.00 -13.30
C SER A 214 -3.85 17.17 -12.61
N LEU A 215 -3.58 18.28 -13.31
CA LEU A 215 -3.03 19.48 -12.67
C LEU A 215 -3.99 20.05 -11.61
N ARG A 216 -5.30 20.08 -11.89
CA ARG A 216 -6.31 20.50 -10.90
C ARG A 216 -6.33 19.60 -9.67
N LEU A 217 -6.26 18.29 -9.87
CA LEU A 217 -6.23 17.32 -8.78
C LEU A 217 -4.93 17.38 -7.97
N ALA A 218 -3.78 17.55 -8.64
CA ALA A 218 -2.50 17.76 -7.99
C ALA A 218 -2.49 19.05 -7.16
N SER A 219 -3.06 20.13 -7.70
CA SER A 219 -3.25 21.38 -6.96
C SER A 219 -4.12 21.18 -5.72
N LEU A 220 -5.22 20.42 -5.81
CA LEU A 220 -6.06 20.09 -4.66
C LEU A 220 -5.30 19.29 -3.59
N MET A 221 -4.52 18.30 -4.00
CA MET A 221 -3.67 17.53 -3.07
C MET A 221 -2.67 18.44 -2.36
N ALA A 222 -2.03 19.35 -3.08
CA ALA A 222 -1.09 20.32 -2.53
C ALA A 222 -1.76 21.31 -1.56
N GLN A 223 -2.92 21.85 -1.93
CA GLN A 223 -3.70 22.75 -1.06
C GLN A 223 -4.07 22.07 0.25
N MET A 224 -4.48 20.81 0.20
CA MET A 224 -4.79 20.02 1.39
C MET A 224 -3.55 19.80 2.29
N GLN A 225 -2.40 19.44 1.70
CA GLN A 225 -1.14 19.30 2.46
C GLN A 225 -0.73 20.61 3.13
N VAL A 226 -0.80 21.73 2.40
CA VAL A 226 -0.50 23.05 2.93
C VAL A 226 -1.47 23.40 4.05
N ALA A 227 -2.79 23.25 3.84
CA ALA A 227 -3.82 23.58 4.82
C ALA A 227 -3.59 22.84 6.15
N MET A 228 -3.31 21.53 6.09
CA MET A 228 -2.99 20.73 7.27
C MET A 228 -1.70 21.21 7.96
N ALA A 229 -0.72 21.66 7.18
CA ALA A 229 0.58 22.06 7.68
C ALA A 229 0.65 23.52 8.17
N ILE A 230 -0.34 24.38 7.87
CA ILE A 230 -0.33 25.82 8.18
C ILE A 230 0.16 26.12 9.60
N PRO A 231 -0.38 25.50 10.68
CA PRO A 231 0.03 25.84 12.05
C PRO A 231 1.51 25.59 12.32
N PHE A 232 2.09 24.57 11.68
CA PHE A 232 3.49 24.19 11.85
C PHE A 232 4.41 25.00 10.94
N LEU A 233 3.96 25.30 9.72
CA LEU A 233 4.68 26.15 8.76
C LEU A 233 4.82 27.58 9.27
N SER A 234 3.77 28.14 9.87
CA SER A 234 3.79 29.50 10.43
C SER A 234 4.72 29.65 11.62
N THR A 235 4.93 28.57 12.39
CA THR A 235 5.81 28.59 13.57
C THR A 235 7.26 28.29 13.20
N ASN A 236 7.51 27.19 12.48
CA ASN A 236 8.86 26.79 12.09
C ASN A 236 8.82 25.86 10.85
N TRP A 237 8.69 26.44 9.66
CA TRP A 237 8.59 25.68 8.41
C TRP A 237 9.80 24.75 8.16
N ARG A 238 11.01 25.15 8.57
CA ARG A 238 12.23 24.34 8.40
C ARG A 238 12.17 23.09 9.27
N ALA A 239 11.77 23.23 10.53
CA ALA A 239 11.59 22.09 11.43
C ALA A 239 10.48 21.16 10.94
N TYR A 240 9.34 21.72 10.51
CA TYR A 240 8.24 20.91 9.97
C TYR A 240 8.69 20.08 8.76
N LEU A 241 9.20 20.73 7.70
CA LEU A 241 9.61 20.01 6.48
C LEU A 241 10.78 19.06 6.74
N GLY A 242 11.74 19.47 7.58
CA GLY A 242 12.91 18.66 7.92
C GLY A 242 12.58 17.39 8.72
N ARG A 243 11.53 17.43 9.55
CA ARG A 243 11.09 16.29 10.38
C ARG A 243 10.00 15.44 9.71
N ALA A 244 8.93 16.07 9.20
CA ALA A 244 7.79 15.38 8.60
C ALA A 244 8.16 14.61 7.33
N PHE A 245 9.19 15.07 6.62
CA PHE A 245 9.73 14.44 5.41
C PHE A 245 11.25 14.21 5.54
N GLU A 246 11.67 13.64 6.67
CA GLU A 246 13.10 13.42 6.99
C GLU A 246 13.71 12.29 6.13
N LEU A 247 14.15 12.63 4.91
CA LEU A 247 14.78 11.70 3.98
C LEU A 247 16.20 11.26 4.40
N SER A 248 16.84 11.98 5.31
CA SER A 248 18.20 11.69 5.80
C SER A 248 18.23 10.65 6.92
N ARG A 249 17.08 10.35 7.54
CA ARG A 249 17.00 9.48 8.73
C ARG A 249 17.63 8.12 8.46
N ARG A 250 18.48 7.69 9.40
CA ARG A 250 19.08 6.36 9.41
C ARG A 250 18.35 5.52 10.45
N PHE A 251 17.65 4.50 9.96
CA PHE A 251 17.08 3.48 10.83
C PHE A 251 18.17 2.55 11.33
N LYS A 252 18.01 2.04 12.55
CA LYS A 252 19.00 1.16 13.17
C LYS A 252 18.99 -0.20 12.49
N PHE A 253 20.16 -0.77 12.29
CA PHE A 253 20.34 -2.08 11.65
C PHE A 253 19.58 -3.19 12.39
N GLU A 254 19.48 -3.12 13.72
CA GLU A 254 18.79 -4.12 14.55
C GLU A 254 17.32 -4.36 14.15
N TRP A 255 16.63 -3.32 13.66
CA TRP A 255 15.20 -3.33 13.31
C TRP A 255 14.92 -3.60 11.82
N THR A 256 15.97 -3.74 11.00
CA THR A 256 15.78 -3.91 9.56
C THR A 256 15.29 -5.31 9.23
N VAL A 257 14.28 -5.41 8.37
CA VAL A 257 13.79 -6.67 7.80
C VAL A 257 14.56 -7.02 6.52
N ASN A 258 14.99 -6.01 5.78
CA ASN A 258 15.70 -6.15 4.52
C ASN A 258 17.16 -5.71 4.65
N TRP A 259 17.99 -6.19 3.72
CA TRP A 259 19.42 -5.90 3.63
C TRP A 259 20.28 -6.32 4.83
N ARG A 260 19.75 -7.09 5.79
CA ARG A 260 20.53 -7.62 6.94
C ARG A 260 21.71 -8.48 6.49
N MET A 261 21.50 -9.30 5.47
CA MET A 261 22.53 -10.17 4.87
C MET A 261 23.75 -9.43 4.31
N MET A 262 23.68 -8.10 4.13
CA MET A 262 24.81 -7.30 3.65
C MET A 262 25.76 -6.87 4.77
N GLY A 263 25.39 -7.09 6.04
CA GLY A 263 26.13 -6.58 7.20
C GLY A 263 25.88 -5.10 7.49
N GLU A 264 26.15 -4.70 8.74
CA GLU A 264 25.86 -3.35 9.22
C GLU A 264 26.69 -2.26 8.51
N GLU A 265 27.95 -2.53 8.21
CA GLU A 265 28.85 -1.57 7.54
C GLU A 265 28.33 -1.16 6.16
N VAL A 266 27.96 -2.14 5.33
CA VAL A 266 27.39 -1.90 3.99
C VAL A 266 26.05 -1.18 4.12
N PHE A 267 25.19 -1.65 5.03
CA PHE A 267 23.87 -1.08 5.27
C PHE A 267 23.91 0.41 5.65
N LEU A 268 24.87 0.81 6.50
CA LEU A 268 25.04 2.20 6.94
C LEU A 268 25.80 3.08 5.95
N SER A 269 26.42 2.49 4.91
CA SER A 269 27.22 3.22 3.94
C SER A 269 26.37 4.17 3.06
N LYS A 270 26.94 5.34 2.75
CA LYS A 270 26.31 6.31 1.82
C LYS A 270 26.24 5.76 0.40
N GLN A 271 27.27 5.02 -0.02
CA GLN A 271 27.34 4.44 -1.37
C GLN A 271 26.21 3.43 -1.61
N PHE A 272 25.92 2.56 -0.64
CA PHE A 272 24.80 1.63 -0.73
C PHE A 272 23.46 2.35 -0.84
N ALA A 273 23.23 3.37 0.00
CA ALA A 273 21.99 4.14 -0.02
C ALA A 273 21.77 4.86 -1.37
N LEU A 274 22.82 5.48 -1.93
CA LEU A 274 22.76 6.13 -3.25
C LEU A 274 22.55 5.13 -4.38
N THR A 275 23.18 3.95 -4.30
CA THR A 275 23.00 2.87 -5.28
C THR A 275 21.55 2.39 -5.30
N LEU A 276 20.96 2.13 -4.13
CA LEU A 276 19.55 1.76 -4.02
C LEU A 276 18.62 2.84 -4.60
N LEU A 277 18.90 4.12 -4.33
CA LEU A 277 18.11 5.23 -4.86
C LEU A 277 18.20 5.35 -6.39
N LEU A 278 19.40 5.18 -6.97
CA LEU A 278 19.59 5.18 -8.42
C LEU A 278 18.87 4.01 -9.08
N LEU A 279 18.99 2.81 -8.52
CA LEU A 279 18.28 1.62 -9.02
C LEU A 279 16.76 1.77 -8.90
N HIS A 280 16.27 2.36 -7.81
CA HIS A 280 14.86 2.70 -7.64
C HIS A 280 14.35 3.59 -8.78
N ALA A 281 15.05 4.71 -9.03
CA ALA A 281 14.67 5.64 -10.08
C ALA A 281 14.70 4.99 -11.48
N LEU A 282 15.72 4.17 -11.75
CA LEU A 282 15.84 3.43 -13.01
C LEU A 282 14.70 2.44 -13.21
N VAL A 283 14.37 1.62 -12.21
CA VAL A 283 13.27 0.65 -12.30
C VAL A 283 11.92 1.34 -12.43
N LEU A 284 11.69 2.44 -11.72
CA LEU A 284 10.49 3.27 -11.92
C LEU A 284 10.40 3.80 -13.35
N LEU A 285 11.50 4.33 -13.92
CA LEU A 285 11.51 4.83 -15.29
C LEU A 285 11.19 3.72 -16.30
N ILE A 286 11.76 2.52 -16.10
CA ILE A 286 11.47 1.33 -16.90
C ILE A 286 9.97 0.99 -16.82
N PHE A 287 9.39 0.94 -15.62
CA PHE A 287 7.96 0.67 -15.44
C PHE A 287 7.07 1.76 -16.05
N ILE A 288 7.40 3.04 -15.86
CA ILE A 288 6.65 4.17 -16.44
C ILE A 288 6.59 4.03 -17.95
N THR A 289 7.74 3.85 -18.59
CA THR A 289 7.87 3.84 -20.06
C THR A 289 7.34 2.56 -20.69
N ALA A 290 7.68 1.39 -20.14
CA ALA A 290 7.35 0.11 -20.75
C ALA A 290 5.96 -0.43 -20.34
N ARG A 291 5.42 -0.03 -19.18
CA ARG A 291 4.20 -0.62 -18.60
C ARG A 291 3.12 0.42 -18.32
N TRP A 292 3.41 1.43 -17.50
CA TRP A 292 2.35 2.30 -16.99
C TRP A 292 1.83 3.26 -18.05
N LEU A 293 2.65 3.75 -18.99
CA LEU A 293 2.19 4.62 -20.08
C LEU A 293 1.56 3.86 -21.26
N GLN A 294 1.54 2.52 -21.26
CA GLN A 294 0.94 1.73 -22.35
C GLN A 294 -0.50 2.15 -22.73
N PRO A 295 -1.41 2.53 -21.80
CA PRO A 295 -2.74 2.98 -22.17
C PRO A 295 -2.75 4.20 -23.10
N ALA A 296 -1.74 5.07 -23.03
CA ALA A 296 -1.59 6.22 -23.92
C ALA A 296 -1.22 5.82 -25.35
N ASP A 297 -0.58 4.65 -25.53
CA ASP A 297 -0.14 4.11 -26.83
C ASP A 297 0.75 5.10 -27.60
N ARG A 298 1.66 5.74 -26.87
CA ARG A 298 2.52 6.84 -27.33
C ARG A 298 3.90 6.76 -26.69
N SER A 299 4.92 7.25 -27.40
CA SER A 299 6.28 7.34 -26.85
C SER A 299 6.35 8.43 -25.77
N LEU A 300 7.24 8.27 -24.78
CA LEU A 300 7.44 9.24 -23.72
C LEU A 300 7.75 10.65 -24.28
N ALA A 301 8.59 10.73 -25.32
CA ALA A 301 8.95 11.99 -25.97
C ALA A 301 7.74 12.74 -26.53
N SER A 302 6.78 12.01 -27.13
CA SER A 302 5.54 12.61 -27.67
C SER A 302 4.59 13.12 -26.59
N LEU A 303 4.69 12.59 -25.36
CA LEU A 303 3.88 13.02 -24.21
C LEU A 303 4.52 14.23 -23.52
N ILE A 304 5.82 14.18 -23.25
CA ILE A 304 6.53 15.22 -22.48
C ILE A 304 6.59 16.55 -23.23
N GLY A 305 6.86 16.54 -24.54
CA GLY A 305 7.03 17.77 -25.32
C GLY A 305 5.86 18.77 -25.19
N PRO A 306 4.60 18.34 -25.42
CA PRO A 306 3.42 19.18 -25.19
C PRO A 306 3.25 19.60 -23.72
N MET A 307 3.48 18.68 -22.76
CA MET A 307 3.31 18.95 -21.34
C MET A 307 4.25 20.04 -20.83
N LEU A 308 5.51 20.07 -21.29
CA LEU A 308 6.48 21.13 -20.98
C LEU A 308 6.04 22.50 -21.52
N ARG A 309 5.22 22.54 -22.56
CA ARG A 309 4.61 23.76 -23.10
C ARG A 309 3.26 24.10 -22.46
N GLY A 310 2.88 23.39 -21.39
CA GLY A 310 1.59 23.56 -20.72
C GLY A 310 0.40 23.08 -21.55
N LYS A 311 0.60 22.28 -22.60
CA LYS A 311 -0.45 21.78 -23.49
C LYS A 311 -0.72 20.29 -23.22
N SER A 312 -1.98 19.88 -23.41
CA SER A 312 -2.35 18.47 -23.35
C SER A 312 -1.67 17.71 -24.50
N PRO A 313 -1.03 16.56 -24.24
CA PRO A 313 -0.52 15.68 -25.29
C PRO A 313 -1.64 14.88 -25.99
N PHE A 314 -2.86 14.89 -25.44
CA PHE A 314 -4.06 14.33 -26.07
C PHE A 314 -4.77 15.44 -26.86
N ILE A 315 -4.72 15.34 -28.20
CA ILE A 315 -5.10 16.43 -29.12
C ILE A 315 -6.61 16.69 -29.10
N THR A 316 -7.42 15.63 -28.97
CA THR A 316 -8.89 15.72 -28.99
C THR A 316 -9.49 15.13 -27.72
N ARG A 317 -10.69 15.60 -27.35
CA ARG A 317 -11.45 15.03 -26.21
C ARG A 317 -11.74 13.54 -26.40
N SER A 318 -12.00 13.10 -27.64
CA SER A 318 -12.19 11.68 -27.97
C SER A 318 -10.93 10.85 -27.72
N ASP A 319 -9.75 11.40 -27.97
CA ASP A 319 -8.47 10.74 -27.71
C ASP A 319 -8.20 10.61 -26.20
N GLU A 320 -8.46 11.67 -25.42
CA GLU A 320 -8.38 11.61 -23.96
C GLU A 320 -9.37 10.59 -23.37
N LEU A 321 -10.62 10.57 -23.84
CA LEU A 321 -11.62 9.58 -23.40
C LEU A 321 -11.20 8.15 -23.75
N ARG A 322 -10.58 7.93 -24.92
CA ARG A 322 -10.05 6.63 -25.32
C ARG A 322 -8.95 6.16 -24.38
N VAL A 323 -7.99 7.03 -24.04
CA VAL A 323 -6.92 6.70 -23.07
C VAL A 323 -7.51 6.44 -21.69
N SER A 324 -8.40 7.32 -21.22
CA SER A 324 -9.07 7.17 -19.93
C SER A 324 -9.87 5.88 -19.83
N SER A 325 -10.53 5.42 -20.89
CA SER A 325 -11.30 4.16 -20.91
C SER A 325 -10.43 2.93 -20.64
N ARG A 326 -9.12 2.99 -20.95
CA ARG A 326 -8.16 1.90 -20.73
C ARG A 326 -7.64 1.86 -19.29
N VAL A 327 -7.82 2.94 -18.50
CA VAL A 327 -7.54 2.99 -17.06
C VAL A 327 -8.67 2.27 -16.31
N ASN A 328 -8.60 0.94 -16.31
CA ASN A 328 -9.57 0.06 -15.66
C ASN A 328 -9.10 -0.33 -14.23
N PRO A 329 -9.96 -1.00 -13.42
CA PRO A 329 -9.63 -1.33 -12.04
C PRO A 329 -8.35 -2.18 -11.85
N GLU A 330 -8.09 -3.14 -12.74
CA GLU A 330 -6.87 -3.95 -12.73
C GLU A 330 -5.64 -3.07 -12.95
N TYR A 331 -5.70 -2.18 -13.95
CA TYR A 331 -4.61 -1.26 -14.27
C TYR A 331 -4.29 -0.34 -13.09
N VAL A 332 -5.30 0.30 -12.49
CA VAL A 332 -5.13 1.22 -11.35
C VAL A 332 -4.41 0.51 -10.19
N MET A 333 -4.92 -0.65 -9.80
CA MET A 333 -4.40 -1.39 -8.65
C MET A 333 -3.00 -1.95 -8.93
N THR A 334 -2.75 -2.51 -10.12
CA THR A 334 -1.42 -3.01 -10.50
C THR A 334 -0.39 -1.90 -10.57
N THR A 335 -0.70 -0.77 -11.18
CA THR A 335 0.23 0.34 -11.32
C THR A 335 0.62 0.89 -9.95
N ILE A 336 -0.35 1.19 -9.08
CA ILE A 336 -0.09 1.73 -7.72
C ILE A 336 0.68 0.72 -6.85
N LEU A 337 0.23 -0.53 -6.77
CA LEU A 337 0.89 -1.53 -5.93
C LEU A 337 2.28 -1.92 -6.45
N SER A 338 2.50 -1.92 -7.77
CA SER A 338 3.84 -2.15 -8.33
C SER A 338 4.82 -1.04 -7.97
N ALA A 339 4.41 0.23 -7.97
CA ALA A 339 5.24 1.35 -7.50
C ALA A 339 5.60 1.19 -6.02
N ASN A 340 4.61 0.82 -5.19
CA ASN A 340 4.83 0.56 -3.78
C ASN A 340 5.87 -0.55 -3.54
N VAL A 341 5.72 -1.70 -4.21
CA VAL A 341 6.65 -2.83 -4.07
C VAL A 341 8.05 -2.51 -4.60
N ILE A 342 8.16 -1.77 -5.72
CA ILE A 342 9.45 -1.26 -6.22
C ILE A 342 10.10 -0.38 -5.15
N GLY A 343 9.34 0.53 -4.54
CA GLY A 343 9.81 1.38 -3.47
C GLY A 343 10.29 0.61 -2.24
N LEU A 344 9.55 -0.43 -1.82
CA LEU A 344 9.94 -1.30 -0.71
C LEU A 344 11.20 -2.11 -1.05
N LEU A 345 11.32 -2.63 -2.28
CA LEU A 345 12.50 -3.38 -2.73
C LEU A 345 13.77 -2.56 -2.57
N PHE A 346 13.74 -1.29 -2.98
CA PHE A 346 14.91 -0.40 -2.92
C PHE A 346 14.98 0.47 -1.66
N ALA A 347 14.08 0.28 -0.70
CA ALA A 347 14.19 0.96 0.59
C ALA A 347 15.45 0.47 1.30
N ARG A 348 16.31 1.38 1.77
CA ARG A 348 17.50 0.98 2.55
C ARG A 348 17.12 0.23 3.83
N SER A 349 16.03 0.61 4.49
CA SER A 349 15.57 -0.06 5.70
C SER A 349 14.06 -0.17 5.72
N LEU A 350 13.58 -1.36 6.04
CA LEU A 350 12.19 -1.68 6.29
C LEU A 350 12.06 -2.20 7.72
N HIS A 351 11.20 -1.57 8.49
CA HIS A 351 10.75 -2.11 9.78
C HIS A 351 9.49 -2.95 9.58
N TYR A 352 9.17 -3.79 10.57
CA TYR A 352 8.03 -4.71 10.51
C TYR A 352 6.66 -4.05 10.23
N GLN A 353 6.49 -2.78 10.61
CA GLN A 353 5.27 -2.01 10.32
C GLN A 353 5.01 -1.75 8.83
N PHE A 354 6.07 -1.77 7.99
CA PHE A 354 5.91 -1.64 6.53
C PHE A 354 5.18 -2.82 5.90
N TYR A 355 4.98 -3.91 6.64
CA TYR A 355 4.19 -5.05 6.16
C TYR A 355 2.74 -4.66 5.86
N ALA A 356 2.21 -3.60 6.48
CA ALA A 356 0.88 -3.05 6.18
C ALA A 356 0.71 -2.62 4.72
N TYR A 357 1.80 -2.23 4.03
CA TYR A 357 1.77 -1.87 2.61
C TYR A 357 2.06 -3.05 1.68
N LEU A 358 2.49 -4.19 2.22
CA LEU A 358 2.96 -5.35 1.44
C LEU A 358 2.00 -6.54 1.51
N ALA A 359 1.49 -6.88 2.69
CA ALA A 359 0.72 -8.09 2.96
C ALA A 359 -0.43 -8.32 1.97
N TRP A 360 -1.22 -7.27 1.72
CA TRP A 360 -2.33 -7.30 0.78
C TRP A 360 -1.94 -6.91 -0.66
N ALA A 361 -0.71 -6.45 -0.89
CA ALA A 361 -0.22 -6.18 -2.24
C ALA A 361 0.32 -7.46 -2.91
N THR A 362 1.05 -8.27 -2.15
CA THR A 362 1.73 -9.49 -2.61
C THR A 362 0.80 -10.50 -3.31
N PRO A 363 -0.32 -10.95 -2.71
CA PRO A 363 -1.14 -11.99 -3.34
C PRO A 363 -1.76 -11.51 -4.67
N TYR A 364 -2.20 -10.25 -4.73
CA TYR A 364 -2.68 -9.65 -5.98
C TYR A 364 -1.60 -9.56 -7.06
N LEU A 365 -0.44 -9.00 -6.74
CA LEU A 365 0.61 -8.77 -7.74
C LEU A 365 1.16 -10.08 -8.30
N LEU A 366 1.38 -11.07 -7.43
CA LEU A 366 1.82 -12.40 -7.86
C LEU A 366 0.77 -13.07 -8.75
N TRP A 367 -0.50 -13.08 -8.34
CA TRP A 367 -1.58 -13.65 -9.14
C TRP A 367 -1.74 -12.93 -10.49
N ARG A 368 -1.69 -11.59 -10.47
CA ARG A 368 -1.86 -10.77 -11.68
C ARG A 368 -0.73 -10.98 -12.68
N ALA A 369 0.48 -11.23 -12.19
CA ALA A 369 1.65 -11.52 -12.98
C ALA A 369 1.65 -12.95 -13.52
N TRP A 370 1.33 -13.92 -12.66
CA TRP A 370 1.27 -15.34 -13.00
C TRP A 370 0.17 -16.01 -12.17
N PRO A 371 -1.00 -16.33 -12.75
CA PRO A 371 -2.16 -16.83 -12.01
C PRO A 371 -2.05 -18.33 -11.62
N TYR A 372 -0.85 -18.79 -11.25
CA TYR A 372 -0.61 -20.16 -10.78
C TYR A 372 -0.64 -20.20 -9.25
N ALA A 373 -1.70 -20.78 -8.69
CA ALA A 373 -1.99 -20.71 -7.27
C ALA A 373 -0.83 -21.20 -6.38
N ALA A 374 -0.16 -22.30 -6.74
CA ALA A 374 0.93 -22.83 -5.93
C ALA A 374 2.11 -21.83 -5.79
N VAL A 375 2.47 -21.11 -6.85
CA VAL A 375 3.52 -20.08 -6.80
C VAL A 375 3.08 -18.89 -5.96
N VAL A 376 1.82 -18.45 -6.10
CA VAL A 376 1.28 -17.33 -5.30
C VAL A 376 1.30 -17.67 -3.80
N TYR A 377 0.81 -18.85 -3.44
CA TYR A 377 0.75 -19.32 -2.05
C TYR A 377 2.16 -19.54 -1.47
N LEU A 378 3.07 -20.15 -2.23
CA LEU A 378 4.45 -20.37 -1.81
C LEU A 378 5.17 -19.06 -1.53
N LEU A 379 5.18 -18.13 -2.49
CA LEU A 379 5.86 -16.85 -2.33
C LEU A 379 5.22 -15.99 -1.24
N TRP A 380 3.88 -16.02 -1.11
CA TRP A 380 3.19 -15.39 0.02
C TRP A 380 3.63 -15.98 1.36
N ALA A 381 3.72 -17.31 1.48
CA ALA A 381 4.13 -17.98 2.72
C ALA A 381 5.60 -17.67 3.08
N VAL A 382 6.50 -17.65 2.08
CA VAL A 382 7.90 -17.23 2.27
C VAL A 382 7.97 -15.77 2.75
N GLN A 383 7.17 -14.88 2.15
CA GLN A 383 7.09 -13.48 2.56
C GLN A 383 6.58 -13.34 3.99
N GLU A 384 5.48 -14.02 4.34
CA GLU A 384 4.90 -14.01 5.69
C GLU A 384 5.91 -14.56 6.71
N ALA A 385 6.57 -15.68 6.42
CA ALA A 385 7.58 -16.26 7.31
C ALA A 385 8.75 -15.30 7.55
N ALA A 386 9.31 -14.73 6.48
CA ALA A 386 10.40 -13.76 6.55
C ALA A 386 10.07 -12.54 7.43
N TRP A 387 8.84 -12.02 7.32
CA TRP A 387 8.38 -10.88 8.12
C TRP A 387 7.93 -11.25 9.53
N ASN A 388 7.77 -12.53 9.86
CA ASN A 388 7.50 -12.97 11.23
C ASN A 388 8.78 -13.27 12.03
N THR A 389 9.92 -13.49 11.39
CA THR A 389 11.22 -13.68 12.06
C THR A 389 11.69 -12.38 12.73
N PHE A 390 11.81 -12.38 14.06
CA PHE A 390 12.33 -11.25 14.84
C PHE A 390 13.32 -11.72 15.94
N PRO A 391 14.52 -11.10 16.06
CA PRO A 391 15.15 -10.23 15.05
C PRO A 391 15.29 -10.94 13.71
N SER A 392 15.29 -10.21 12.59
CA SER A 392 15.53 -10.83 11.28
C SER A 392 16.92 -11.52 11.24
N THR A 393 17.04 -12.57 10.45
CA THR A 393 18.31 -13.24 10.12
C THR A 393 18.69 -12.97 8.66
N ASP A 394 19.93 -13.29 8.27
CA ASP A 394 20.38 -13.20 6.87
C ASP A 394 19.48 -13.98 5.93
N LEU A 395 19.03 -15.16 6.36
CA LEU A 395 18.09 -15.99 5.60
C LEU A 395 16.73 -15.29 5.43
N SER A 396 16.15 -14.78 6.52
CA SER A 396 14.85 -14.09 6.45
C SER A 396 14.92 -12.80 5.62
N SER A 397 16.02 -12.05 5.72
CA SER A 397 16.26 -10.83 4.93
C SER A 397 16.43 -11.16 3.45
N THR A 398 17.18 -12.22 3.13
CA THR A 398 17.34 -12.74 1.77
C THR A 398 16.01 -13.17 1.18
N ALA A 399 15.20 -13.89 1.95
CA ALA A 399 13.85 -14.27 1.54
C ALA A 399 12.97 -13.03 1.28
N ALA A 400 12.95 -12.05 2.21
CA ALA A 400 12.15 -10.84 2.06
C ALA A 400 12.51 -10.02 0.81
N VAL A 401 13.81 -9.82 0.55
CA VAL A 401 14.29 -9.08 -0.63
C VAL A 401 14.02 -9.85 -1.92
N ASN A 402 14.27 -11.16 -1.94
CA ASN A 402 14.07 -11.97 -3.14
C ASN A 402 12.60 -12.09 -3.53
N VAL A 403 11.66 -12.22 -2.57
CA VAL A 403 10.23 -12.24 -2.93
C VAL A 403 9.78 -10.89 -3.49
N LEU A 404 10.27 -9.76 -2.95
CA LEU A 404 10.02 -8.44 -3.54
C LEU A 404 10.57 -8.35 -4.96
N LEU A 405 11.83 -8.77 -5.18
CA LEU A 405 12.47 -8.77 -6.51
C LEU A 405 11.71 -9.65 -7.50
N ILE A 406 11.38 -10.88 -7.12
CA ILE A 406 10.60 -11.82 -7.93
C ILE A 406 9.25 -11.19 -8.29
N THR A 407 8.57 -10.58 -7.32
CA THR A 407 7.28 -9.90 -7.57
C THR A 407 7.43 -8.78 -8.60
N VAL A 408 8.43 -7.90 -8.48
CA VAL A 408 8.70 -6.82 -9.45
C VAL A 408 8.96 -7.39 -10.84
N VAL A 409 9.84 -8.38 -10.95
CA VAL A 409 10.19 -9.02 -12.23
C VAL A 409 8.98 -9.69 -12.86
N MET A 410 8.23 -10.47 -12.09
CA MET A 410 7.02 -11.16 -12.57
C MET A 410 5.97 -10.17 -13.04
N VAL A 411 5.70 -9.10 -12.28
CA VAL A 411 4.73 -8.06 -12.69
C VAL A 411 5.17 -7.38 -13.98
N TYR A 412 6.47 -7.10 -14.13
CA TYR A 412 6.99 -6.52 -15.37
C TYR A 412 6.70 -7.40 -16.58
N PHE A 413 6.95 -8.72 -16.51
CA PHE A 413 6.73 -9.60 -17.66
C PHE A 413 5.25 -9.99 -17.84
N GLY A 414 4.53 -10.30 -16.76
CA GLY A 414 3.15 -10.78 -16.78
C GLY A 414 2.14 -9.74 -17.26
N THR A 415 2.38 -8.45 -16.98
CA THR A 415 1.50 -7.37 -17.46
C THR A 415 1.67 -7.07 -18.96
N SER A 416 2.75 -7.55 -19.58
CA SER A 416 3.01 -7.42 -21.03
C SER A 416 2.02 -8.22 -21.89
N ASN A 417 1.71 -9.45 -21.47
CA ASN A 417 1.02 -10.44 -22.30
C ASN A 417 -0.50 -10.21 -22.35
N SER A 418 -1.07 -9.69 -21.26
CA SER A 418 -2.48 -9.27 -21.17
C SER A 418 -2.87 -8.25 -22.26
N THR A 419 -1.92 -7.42 -22.73
CA THR A 419 -2.16 -6.42 -23.77
C THR A 419 -2.12 -7.03 -25.18
N LYS A 420 -1.28 -8.05 -25.40
CA LYS A 420 -1.16 -8.76 -26.69
C LYS A 420 -2.37 -9.67 -26.95
N GLU A 421 -2.82 -10.44 -25.97
CA GLU A 421 -4.01 -11.30 -26.11
C GLU A 421 -5.30 -10.50 -26.34
N LYS A 422 -5.44 -9.33 -25.71
CA LYS A 422 -6.59 -8.43 -25.97
C LYS A 422 -6.54 -7.76 -27.34
N LYS A 423 -5.36 -7.55 -27.93
CA LYS A 423 -5.21 -7.10 -29.32
C LYS A 423 -5.57 -8.23 -30.30
N ALA A 424 -5.11 -9.46 -30.06
CA ALA A 424 -5.38 -10.62 -30.91
C ALA A 424 -6.86 -11.06 -30.92
N LYS A 425 -7.65 -10.76 -29.88
CA LYS A 425 -9.11 -11.01 -29.85
C LYS A 425 -9.96 -9.90 -30.48
N ARG A 426 -9.35 -8.80 -30.93
CA ARG A 426 -10.04 -7.63 -31.52
C ARG A 426 -9.71 -7.41 -33.00
N THR A 427 -8.69 -8.09 -33.50
CA THR A 427 -8.45 -8.40 -34.92
C THR A 427 -9.13 -9.71 -35.24
#